data_AF-A0A853IA51-F1
#
_entry.id   AF-A0A853IA51-F1
#
_cell.length_a   1.000
_cell.length_b   1.000
_cell.length_c   1.000
_cell.angle_alpha   90.00
_cell.angle_beta   90.00
_cell.angle_gamma   90.00
#
_symmetry.space_group_name_H-M   'P 1'
#
loop_
_entity.id
_entity.type
_entity.pdbx_description
1 polymer ?
#
loop_
_entity_poly.entity_id
_entity_poly.type
_entity_poly.pdbx_seq_one_letter_code
_entity_poly.pdbx_strand_id
1 'polypeptide(L)'
;MAVTFTPITVLAAIFAYQSYQSARESIEEQAKEQLVSILEIKKQQVEQYFETIHDQVVSYADNRMIINAMRDFKHAYKNYTKELEVNDVEQLKAELLKYYREDYNVEYKRRNSGEERLLESQFQLLDIESIALQYAFIKANEFSTGQKDELINLNNNTSYGTVHAKYHPHIREFLKRFGYYDIFLVDYETGDIVYSVFKELDYTTSLIDGPYADSAIAVAFQKVVNDPQGSVYLTDFSSYVPSYDDPAAFIATPIYDDNNKIGVLIFQMPVDKVNLIMTHGRLWRKSGLGETGETYLVGSDFTMRSISRFLIETPGKYEQGLINAGVERNTVAKILAKNTSIGLQPVTTPGATLALTGERGYKVLEDYRGVPVLSAFSPVFISGLKWAILSEIDEAEAFKKVYSFRSHIIKVSLFFVGCFSLVIFLISWFIAKYIVFSVMDNTQGQP
;
A
#
# COMPACT_ATOMS: atom_id res chain seq x y z
N MET A 1 -66.79 -5.78 5.42
CA MET A 1 -65.69 -5.48 4.46
C MET A 1 -64.39 -5.07 5.14
N ALA A 2 -64.37 -4.23 6.19
CA ALA A 2 -63.11 -3.79 6.82
C ALA A 2 -62.32 -4.89 7.58
N VAL A 3 -63.00 -5.89 8.15
CA VAL A 3 -62.39 -6.89 9.06
C VAL A 3 -61.57 -7.97 8.32
N THR A 4 -61.81 -8.20 7.02
CA THR A 4 -61.10 -9.20 6.22
C THR A 4 -59.92 -8.63 5.42
N PHE A 5 -59.82 -7.31 5.30
CA PHE A 5 -58.75 -6.66 4.53
C PHE A 5 -57.47 -6.52 5.34
N THR A 6 -57.60 -6.22 6.64
CA THR A 6 -56.48 -6.01 7.56
C THR A 6 -55.60 -7.25 7.77
N PRO A 7 -56.10 -8.50 7.86
CA PRO A 7 -55.23 -9.66 8.06
C PRO A 7 -54.37 -9.98 6.82
N ILE A 8 -54.93 -9.79 5.62
CA ILE A 8 -54.23 -10.09 4.35
C ILE A 8 -53.10 -9.09 4.11
N THR A 9 -53.35 -7.79 4.35
CA THR A 9 -52.32 -6.76 4.20
C THR A 9 -51.21 -6.92 5.24
N VAL A 10 -51.55 -7.26 6.49
CA VAL A 10 -50.57 -7.57 7.54
C VAL A 10 -49.75 -8.80 7.17
N LEU A 11 -50.38 -9.89 6.71
CA LEU A 11 -49.67 -11.10 6.30
C LEU A 11 -48.72 -10.84 5.11
N ALA A 12 -49.18 -10.10 4.10
CA ALA A 12 -48.37 -9.70 2.96
C ALA A 12 -47.17 -8.82 3.37
N ALA A 13 -47.37 -7.90 4.32
CA ALA A 13 -46.30 -7.08 4.87
C ALA A 13 -45.27 -7.91 5.64
N ILE A 14 -45.71 -8.88 6.45
CA ILE A 14 -44.84 -9.81 7.18
C ILE A 14 -44.04 -10.66 6.18
N PHE A 15 -44.68 -11.25 5.17
CA PHE A 15 -43.97 -12.03 4.14
C PHE A 15 -42.98 -11.19 3.34
N ALA A 16 -43.34 -9.96 2.97
CA ALA A 16 -42.44 -9.04 2.27
C ALA A 16 -41.23 -8.68 3.14
N TYR A 17 -41.45 -8.41 4.43
CA TYR A 17 -40.38 -8.14 5.40
C TYR A 17 -39.47 -9.35 5.58
N GLN A 18 -40.03 -10.54 5.79
CA GLN A 18 -39.25 -11.77 5.96
C GLN A 18 -38.44 -12.10 4.70
N SER A 19 -39.04 -11.98 3.52
CA SER A 19 -38.36 -12.20 2.24
C SER A 19 -37.22 -11.21 2.01
N TYR A 20 -37.42 -9.95 2.41
CA TYR A 20 -36.38 -8.92 2.34
C TYR A 20 -35.21 -9.24 3.28
N GLN A 21 -35.49 -9.66 4.51
CA GLN A 21 -34.44 -10.02 5.47
C GLN A 21 -33.65 -11.25 5.01
N SER A 22 -34.33 -12.32 4.59
CA SER A 22 -33.64 -13.50 4.05
C SER A 22 -32.82 -13.18 2.80
N ALA A 23 -33.31 -12.30 1.91
CA ALA A 23 -32.53 -11.85 0.76
C ALA A 23 -31.31 -11.01 1.13
N ARG A 24 -31.43 -10.15 2.15
CA ARG A 24 -30.32 -9.36 2.68
C ARG A 24 -29.25 -10.26 3.30
N GLU A 25 -29.64 -11.14 4.21
CA GLU A 25 -28.73 -12.09 4.87
C GLU A 25 -27.99 -12.97 3.87
N SER A 26 -28.69 -13.51 2.85
CA SER A 26 -28.06 -14.34 1.83
C SER A 26 -27.04 -13.57 0.97
N ILE A 27 -27.32 -12.31 0.63
CA ILE A 27 -26.40 -11.49 -0.16
C ILE A 27 -25.22 -11.01 0.69
N GLU A 28 -25.45 -10.73 1.97
CA GLU A 28 -24.39 -10.41 2.91
C GLU A 28 -23.43 -11.59 3.06
N GLU A 29 -23.95 -12.81 3.27
CA GLU A 29 -23.10 -14.00 3.40
C GLU A 29 -22.32 -14.26 2.09
N GLN A 30 -22.96 -14.09 0.93
CA GLN A 30 -22.27 -14.20 -0.36
C GLN A 30 -21.14 -13.16 -0.52
N ALA A 31 -21.41 -11.90 -0.15
CA ALA A 31 -20.42 -10.83 -0.22
C ALA A 31 -19.26 -11.10 0.76
N LYS A 32 -19.56 -11.56 1.98
CA LYS A 32 -18.58 -11.98 2.97
C LYS A 32 -17.70 -13.11 2.45
N GLU A 33 -18.27 -14.19 1.94
CA GLU A 33 -17.50 -15.31 1.37
C GLU A 33 -16.56 -14.84 0.26
N GLN A 34 -17.06 -13.95 -0.61
CA GLN A 34 -16.26 -13.36 -1.69
C GLN A 34 -15.10 -12.51 -1.16
N LEU A 35 -15.34 -11.60 -0.23
CA LEU A 35 -14.31 -10.72 0.36
C LEU A 35 -13.27 -11.54 1.11
N VAL A 36 -13.69 -12.54 1.91
CA VAL A 36 -12.78 -13.44 2.63
C VAL A 36 -11.92 -14.23 1.65
N SER A 37 -12.50 -14.76 0.57
CA SER A 37 -11.75 -15.49 -0.47
C SER A 37 -10.69 -14.60 -1.13
N ILE A 38 -11.06 -13.39 -1.54
CA ILE A 38 -10.14 -12.42 -2.13
C ILE A 38 -9.03 -12.06 -1.13
N LEU A 39 -9.40 -11.78 0.11
CA LEU A 39 -8.48 -11.44 1.18
C LEU A 39 -7.45 -12.54 1.41
N GLU A 40 -7.87 -13.80 1.56
CA GLU A 40 -6.95 -14.91 1.82
C GLU A 40 -6.00 -15.15 0.64
N ILE A 41 -6.48 -15.02 -0.60
CA ILE A 41 -5.62 -15.09 -1.79
C ILE A 41 -4.57 -13.96 -1.76
N LYS A 42 -4.97 -12.73 -1.43
CA LYS A 42 -4.05 -11.59 -1.38
C LYS A 42 -3.05 -11.69 -0.24
N LYS A 43 -3.51 -12.10 0.93
CA LYS A 43 -2.66 -12.40 2.08
C LYS A 43 -1.57 -13.40 1.69
N GLN A 44 -1.95 -14.55 1.14
CA GLN A 44 -1.01 -15.58 0.73
C GLN A 44 -0.01 -15.08 -0.33
N GLN A 45 -0.47 -14.30 -1.32
CA GLN A 45 0.41 -13.71 -2.34
C GLN A 45 1.42 -12.73 -1.75
N VAL A 46 1.01 -11.94 -0.76
CA VAL A 46 1.91 -11.00 -0.06
C VAL A 46 2.93 -11.78 0.77
N GLU A 47 2.49 -12.76 1.58
CA GLU A 47 3.39 -13.57 2.41
C GLU A 47 4.45 -14.29 1.55
N GLN A 48 4.04 -14.97 0.47
CA GLN A 48 4.95 -15.65 -0.47
C GLN A 48 5.92 -14.68 -1.16
N TYR A 49 5.48 -13.45 -1.43
CA TYR A 49 6.33 -12.44 -2.03
C TYR A 49 7.45 -12.01 -1.06
N PHE A 50 7.13 -11.84 0.23
CA PHE A 50 8.15 -11.53 1.24
C PHE A 50 9.10 -12.71 1.49
N GLU A 51 8.61 -13.95 1.47
CA GLU A 51 9.48 -15.15 1.49
C GLU A 51 10.43 -15.18 0.29
N THR A 52 9.94 -14.84 -0.91
CA THR A 52 10.78 -14.76 -2.11
C THR A 52 11.89 -13.72 -1.95
N ILE A 53 11.57 -12.54 -1.41
CA ILE A 53 12.56 -11.49 -1.17
C ILE A 53 13.60 -11.91 -0.12
N HIS A 54 13.15 -12.58 0.95
CA HIS A 54 14.04 -13.15 1.95
C HIS A 54 15.06 -14.10 1.30
N ASP A 55 14.59 -15.05 0.49
CA ASP A 55 15.47 -16.02 -0.16
C ASP A 55 16.39 -15.36 -1.19
N GLN A 56 15.91 -14.32 -1.89
CA GLN A 56 16.71 -13.53 -2.82
C GLN A 56 17.84 -12.78 -2.12
N VAL A 57 17.58 -12.09 -1.01
CA VAL A 57 18.64 -11.32 -0.32
C VAL A 57 19.70 -12.24 0.27
N VAL A 58 19.30 -13.36 0.87
CA VAL A 58 20.24 -14.36 1.41
C VAL A 58 21.08 -14.98 0.30
N SER A 59 20.45 -15.42 -0.80
CA SER A 59 21.15 -16.02 -1.93
C SER A 59 22.09 -15.04 -2.62
N TYR A 60 21.73 -13.75 -2.67
CA TYR A 60 22.55 -12.72 -3.29
C TYR A 60 23.75 -12.34 -2.42
N ALA A 61 23.60 -12.34 -1.08
CA ALA A 61 24.72 -12.12 -0.17
C ALA A 61 25.76 -13.26 -0.20
N ASP A 62 25.33 -14.50 -0.44
CA ASP A 62 26.22 -15.66 -0.61
C ASP A 62 26.84 -15.75 -2.03
N ASN A 63 26.42 -14.89 -2.96
CA ASN A 63 26.92 -14.91 -4.32
C ASN A 63 28.39 -14.46 -4.38
N ARG A 64 29.26 -15.28 -4.98
CA ARG A 64 30.71 -14.98 -5.10
C ARG A 64 31.01 -13.65 -5.80
N MET A 65 30.17 -13.19 -6.73
CA MET A 65 30.31 -11.86 -7.35
C MET A 65 30.08 -10.75 -6.33
N ILE A 66 29.09 -10.89 -5.46
CA ILE A 66 28.75 -9.90 -4.41
C ILE A 66 29.78 -9.89 -3.29
N ILE A 67 30.26 -11.06 -2.88
CA ILE A 67 31.38 -11.17 -1.92
C ILE A 67 32.61 -10.43 -2.46
N ASN A 68 32.96 -10.65 -3.73
CA ASN A 68 34.08 -9.95 -4.38
C ASN A 68 33.81 -8.44 -4.55
N ALA A 69 32.59 -8.06 -4.93
CA ALA A 69 32.21 -6.66 -5.07
C ALA A 69 32.33 -5.92 -3.73
N MET A 70 31.84 -6.50 -2.63
CA MET A 70 31.95 -5.93 -1.30
C MET A 70 33.42 -5.66 -0.92
N ARG A 71 34.31 -6.63 -1.19
CA ARG A 71 35.76 -6.45 -0.95
C ARG A 71 36.37 -5.36 -1.81
N ASP A 72 36.15 -5.44 -3.12
CA ASP A 72 36.73 -4.52 -4.08
C ASP A 72 36.24 -3.08 -3.82
N PHE A 73 34.94 -2.87 -3.54
CA PHE A 73 34.39 -1.56 -3.18
C PHE A 73 34.92 -1.06 -1.84
N LYS A 74 35.00 -1.90 -0.80
CA LYS A 74 35.56 -1.51 0.50
C LYS A 74 37.00 -1.00 0.38
N HIS A 75 37.83 -1.67 -0.43
CA HIS A 75 39.20 -1.23 -0.68
C HIS A 75 39.27 0.04 -1.54
N ALA A 76 38.50 0.10 -2.63
CA ALA A 76 38.52 1.22 -3.56
C ALA A 76 37.96 2.52 -2.94
N TYR A 77 36.92 2.41 -2.10
CA TYR A 77 36.32 3.52 -1.37
C TYR A 77 37.38 4.29 -0.56
N LYS A 78 38.19 3.58 0.25
CA LYS A 78 39.22 4.17 1.12
C LYS A 78 40.40 4.81 0.38
N ASN A 79 40.54 4.53 -0.92
CA ASN A 79 41.63 5.06 -1.75
C ASN A 79 41.17 6.14 -2.73
N TYR A 80 39.88 6.35 -2.91
CA TYR A 80 39.33 7.20 -3.97
C TYR A 80 39.89 8.63 -3.94
N THR A 81 39.88 9.28 -2.77
CA THR A 81 40.36 10.66 -2.57
C THR A 81 41.87 10.78 -2.81
N LYS A 82 42.64 9.74 -2.44
CA LYS A 82 44.09 9.69 -2.65
C LYS A 82 44.45 9.51 -4.12
N GLU A 83 43.70 8.68 -4.85
CA GLU A 83 43.93 8.40 -6.27
C GLU A 83 43.48 9.54 -7.19
N LEU A 84 42.44 10.28 -6.79
CA LEU A 84 41.93 11.41 -7.56
C LEU A 84 42.84 12.65 -7.47
N GLU A 85 43.87 12.63 -6.61
CA GLU A 85 44.75 13.77 -6.34
C GLU A 85 43.93 15.06 -6.13
N VAL A 86 42.87 14.99 -5.30
CA VAL A 86 41.91 16.09 -5.15
C VAL A 86 42.60 17.34 -4.61
N ASN A 87 42.99 18.23 -5.51
CA ASN A 87 43.70 19.47 -5.19
C ASN A 87 42.73 20.58 -4.73
N ASP A 88 41.43 20.45 -5.02
CA ASP A 88 40.40 21.46 -4.68
C ASP A 88 39.13 20.82 -4.08
N VAL A 89 39.28 20.24 -2.89
CA VAL A 89 38.17 19.66 -2.11
C VAL A 89 37.10 20.72 -1.80
N GLU A 90 37.51 21.97 -1.61
CA GLU A 90 36.60 23.07 -1.30
C GLU A 90 35.68 23.40 -2.47
N GLN A 91 36.17 23.34 -3.72
CA GLN A 91 35.32 23.47 -4.89
C GLN A 91 34.28 22.33 -4.97
N LEU A 92 34.71 21.07 -4.80
CA LEU A 92 33.78 19.92 -4.83
C LEU A 92 32.69 20.07 -3.76
N LYS A 93 33.09 20.47 -2.55
CA LYS A 93 32.20 20.71 -1.43
C LYS A 93 31.21 21.84 -1.73
N ALA A 94 31.66 22.95 -2.31
CA ALA A 94 30.78 24.07 -2.66
C ALA A 94 29.74 23.69 -3.73
N GLU A 95 30.15 22.96 -4.77
CA GLU A 95 29.24 22.51 -5.82
C GLU A 95 28.25 21.45 -5.34
N LEU A 96 28.68 20.53 -4.47
CA LEU A 96 27.79 19.54 -3.86
C LEU A 96 26.83 20.20 -2.86
N LEU A 97 27.27 21.18 -2.06
CA LEU A 97 26.37 21.93 -1.18
C LEU A 97 25.29 22.67 -1.98
N LYS A 98 25.63 23.20 -3.15
CA LYS A 98 24.66 23.79 -4.06
C LYS A 98 23.61 22.76 -4.51
N TYR A 99 24.03 21.52 -4.82
CA TYR A 99 23.09 20.44 -5.14
C TYR A 99 22.12 20.15 -3.99
N TYR A 100 22.62 20.04 -2.75
CA TYR A 100 21.79 19.80 -1.56
C TYR A 100 20.75 20.92 -1.35
N ARG A 101 21.14 22.19 -1.59
CA ARG A 101 20.25 23.34 -1.41
C ARG A 101 19.24 23.51 -2.53
N GLU A 102 19.66 23.36 -3.77
CA GLU A 102 18.88 23.73 -4.95
C GLU A 102 18.32 22.51 -5.65
N ASP A 103 19.18 21.70 -6.27
CA ASP A 103 18.80 20.60 -7.17
C ASP A 103 17.96 19.53 -6.47
N TYR A 104 18.35 19.13 -5.25
CA TYR A 104 17.58 18.19 -4.44
C TYR A 104 16.20 18.76 -4.07
N ASN A 105 16.14 20.06 -3.72
CA ASN A 105 14.89 20.71 -3.34
C ASN A 105 13.90 20.88 -4.50
N VAL A 106 14.35 20.85 -5.77
CA VAL A 106 13.44 20.84 -6.93
C VAL A 106 12.53 19.62 -6.87
N GLU A 107 13.12 18.43 -6.70
CA GLU A 107 12.36 17.18 -6.66
C GLU A 107 11.65 16.99 -5.32
N TYR A 108 12.28 17.42 -4.21
CA TYR A 108 11.64 17.39 -2.89
C TYR A 108 10.34 18.19 -2.87
N LYS A 109 10.33 19.44 -3.38
CA LYS A 109 9.11 20.27 -3.49
C LYS A 109 8.03 19.59 -4.31
N ARG A 110 8.41 18.99 -5.44
CA ARG A 110 7.46 18.31 -6.34
C ARG A 110 6.73 17.17 -5.61
N ARG A 111 7.46 16.41 -4.77
CA ARG A 111 6.91 15.28 -4.01
C ARG A 111 6.25 15.71 -2.69
N ASN A 112 6.68 16.80 -2.07
CA ASN A 112 6.25 17.18 -0.72
C ASN A 112 5.44 18.48 -0.71
N SER A 113 4.50 18.62 -1.64
CA SER A 113 3.51 19.71 -1.65
C SER A 113 4.13 21.13 -1.63
N GLY A 114 5.31 21.30 -2.23
CA GLY A 114 6.03 22.57 -2.29
C GLY A 114 6.89 22.90 -1.07
N GLU A 115 6.96 22.01 -0.06
CA GLU A 115 7.87 22.16 1.08
C GLU A 115 9.35 22.06 0.64
N GLU A 116 10.26 22.66 1.40
CA GLU A 116 11.72 22.52 1.25
C GLU A 116 12.30 21.73 2.42
N ARG A 117 13.44 21.08 2.18
CA ARG A 117 14.23 20.41 3.20
C ARG A 117 15.57 21.11 3.34
N LEU A 118 15.87 21.58 4.55
CA LEU A 118 17.19 22.07 4.92
C LEU A 118 18.05 20.88 5.33
N LEU A 119 19.18 20.68 4.64
CA LEU A 119 20.06 19.52 4.79
C LEU A 119 21.50 19.92 5.11
N GLU A 120 21.74 21.18 5.48
CA GLU A 120 23.08 21.67 5.82
C GLU A 120 23.71 20.92 6.99
N SER A 121 22.93 20.58 8.02
CA SER A 121 23.42 19.79 9.16
C SER A 121 23.86 18.40 8.74
N GLN A 122 23.10 17.75 7.85
CA GLN A 122 23.42 16.44 7.29
C GLN A 122 24.67 16.53 6.42
N PHE A 123 24.74 17.55 5.57
CA PHE A 123 25.89 17.80 4.70
C PHE A 123 27.19 18.02 5.49
N GLN A 124 27.13 18.68 6.66
CA GLN A 124 28.30 18.93 7.51
C GLN A 124 28.91 17.65 8.11
N LEU A 125 28.15 16.55 8.17
CA LEU A 125 28.60 15.26 8.66
C LEU A 125 29.28 14.41 7.56
N LEU A 126 29.31 14.87 6.31
CA LEU A 126 29.98 14.16 5.22
C LEU A 126 31.51 14.26 5.38
N ASP A 127 32.18 13.13 5.30
CA ASP A 127 33.63 13.06 5.17
C ASP A 127 34.09 13.40 3.74
N ILE A 128 35.41 13.48 3.55
CA ILE A 128 36.00 13.87 2.27
C ILE A 128 35.76 12.82 1.17
N GLU A 129 35.76 11.54 1.52
CA GLU A 129 35.40 10.44 0.63
C GLU A 129 33.96 10.59 0.13
N SER A 130 33.00 10.84 1.03
CA SER A 130 31.60 11.05 0.69
C SER A 130 31.40 12.27 -0.19
N ILE A 131 32.04 13.40 0.13
CA ILE A 131 31.96 14.62 -0.70
C ILE A 131 32.44 14.32 -2.12
N ALA A 132 33.60 13.67 -2.27
CA ALA A 132 34.18 13.41 -3.58
C ALA A 132 33.36 12.41 -4.40
N LEU A 133 32.83 11.35 -3.78
CA LEU A 133 32.03 10.32 -4.46
C LEU A 133 30.60 10.79 -4.75
N GLN A 134 29.94 11.47 -3.82
CA GLN A 134 28.63 12.06 -4.09
C GLN A 134 28.73 13.15 -5.17
N TYR A 135 29.80 13.95 -5.18
CA TYR A 135 30.04 14.87 -6.28
C TYR A 135 30.10 14.12 -7.61
N ALA A 136 30.96 13.10 -7.73
CA ALA A 136 31.16 12.38 -8.98
C ALA A 136 29.91 11.64 -9.48
N PHE A 137 29.16 11.00 -8.58
CA PHE A 137 28.04 10.13 -8.95
C PHE A 137 26.66 10.79 -8.90
N ILE A 138 26.50 11.91 -8.18
CA ILE A 138 25.21 12.60 -8.02
C ILE A 138 25.25 13.95 -8.75
N LYS A 139 26.18 14.84 -8.36
CA LYS A 139 26.23 16.21 -8.89
C LYS A 139 26.78 16.28 -10.31
N ALA A 140 27.98 15.77 -10.56
CA ALA A 140 28.65 15.78 -11.85
C ALA A 140 28.10 14.74 -12.84
N ASN A 141 27.25 13.83 -12.38
CA ASN A 141 26.61 12.83 -13.21
C ASN A 141 25.56 13.49 -14.13
N GLU A 142 25.76 13.38 -15.45
CA GLU A 142 24.93 14.01 -16.48
C GLU A 142 23.52 13.39 -16.61
N PHE A 143 23.32 12.18 -16.11
CA PHE A 143 22.00 11.55 -16.12
C PHE A 143 21.05 12.28 -15.16
N SER A 144 19.76 12.29 -15.49
CA SER A 144 18.75 12.99 -14.71
C SER A 144 18.53 12.35 -13.32
N THR A 145 17.88 13.08 -12.41
CA THR A 145 17.45 12.53 -11.11
C THR A 145 16.58 11.29 -11.33
N GLY A 146 16.88 10.19 -10.65
CA GLY A 146 16.22 8.89 -10.85
C GLY A 146 16.76 8.05 -12.01
N GLN A 147 17.80 8.52 -12.71
CA GLN A 147 18.52 7.77 -13.75
C GLN A 147 20.04 7.73 -13.53
N LYS A 148 20.50 8.09 -12.32
CA LYS A 148 21.93 8.17 -11.99
C LYS A 148 22.62 6.80 -12.09
N ASP A 149 21.86 5.72 -11.99
CA ASP A 149 22.25 4.33 -12.24
C ASP A 149 22.64 4.05 -13.71
N GLU A 150 22.43 4.96 -14.66
CA GLU A 150 22.88 4.79 -16.04
C GLU A 150 24.39 5.04 -16.21
N LEU A 151 25.03 5.70 -15.24
CA LEU A 151 26.46 5.98 -15.27
C LEU A 151 27.28 4.72 -14.99
N ILE A 152 27.79 4.07 -16.03
CA ILE A 152 28.61 2.86 -15.88
C ILE A 152 30.07 3.17 -15.53
N ASN A 153 30.67 4.13 -16.25
CA ASN A 153 32.09 4.44 -16.15
C ASN A 153 32.28 5.93 -15.82
N LEU A 154 33.05 6.21 -14.76
CA LEU A 154 33.44 7.57 -14.38
C LEU A 154 34.49 8.18 -15.33
N ASN A 155 35.14 7.36 -16.15
CA ASN A 155 36.28 7.74 -16.99
C ASN A 155 37.40 8.46 -16.21
N ASN A 156 37.53 8.15 -14.92
CA ASN A 156 38.66 8.52 -14.10
C ASN A 156 39.52 7.26 -13.85
N ASN A 157 40.84 7.42 -13.75
CA ASN A 157 41.76 6.30 -13.57
C ASN A 157 41.75 5.76 -12.12
N THR A 158 40.64 5.93 -11.40
CA THR A 158 40.51 5.48 -10.01
C THR A 158 40.15 4.00 -9.96
N SER A 159 40.60 3.33 -8.91
CA SER A 159 40.20 1.97 -8.58
C SER A 159 38.69 1.90 -8.37
N TYR A 160 38.07 2.91 -7.74
CA TYR A 160 36.62 2.94 -7.54
C TYR A 160 35.85 2.96 -8.87
N GLY A 161 36.26 3.81 -9.82
CA GLY A 161 35.67 3.84 -11.16
C GLY A 161 35.80 2.51 -11.89
N THR A 162 36.95 1.85 -11.76
CA THR A 162 37.20 0.52 -12.35
C THR A 162 36.33 -0.57 -11.72
N VAL A 163 36.23 -0.61 -10.40
CA VAL A 163 35.39 -1.54 -9.64
C VAL A 163 33.91 -1.30 -9.94
N HIS A 164 33.49 -0.04 -10.01
CA HIS A 164 32.14 0.34 -10.40
C HIS A 164 31.80 -0.19 -11.80
N ALA A 165 32.64 0.10 -12.81
CA ALA A 165 32.41 -0.36 -14.18
C ALA A 165 32.36 -1.90 -14.30
N LYS A 166 33.09 -2.62 -13.44
CA LYS A 166 33.10 -4.09 -13.37
C LYS A 166 31.80 -4.68 -12.80
N TYR A 167 31.30 -4.16 -11.68
CA TYR A 167 30.20 -4.79 -10.94
C TYR A 167 28.83 -4.14 -11.16
N HIS A 168 28.79 -2.82 -11.34
CA HIS A 168 27.55 -2.07 -11.38
C HIS A 168 26.57 -2.55 -12.47
N PRO A 169 26.96 -2.86 -13.73
CA PRO A 169 26.03 -3.38 -14.73
C PRO A 169 25.28 -4.65 -14.29
N HIS A 170 25.96 -5.54 -13.56
CA HIS A 170 25.39 -6.81 -13.11
C HIS A 170 24.44 -6.62 -11.93
N ILE A 171 24.83 -5.80 -10.94
CA ILE A 171 23.98 -5.52 -9.78
C ILE A 171 22.73 -4.74 -10.20
N ARG A 172 22.90 -3.78 -11.10
CA ARG A 172 21.81 -3.03 -11.71
C ARG A 172 20.86 -3.91 -12.49
N GLU A 173 21.36 -4.89 -13.26
CA GLU A 173 20.49 -5.82 -13.98
C GLU A 173 19.65 -6.67 -13.01
N PHE A 174 20.24 -7.15 -11.91
CA PHE A 174 19.49 -7.85 -10.87
C PHE A 174 18.40 -6.95 -10.27
N LEU A 175 18.77 -5.72 -9.89
CA LEU A 175 17.82 -4.71 -9.39
C LEU A 175 16.64 -4.56 -10.36
N LYS A 176 16.91 -4.31 -11.65
CA LYS A 176 15.87 -4.07 -12.66
C LYS A 176 15.01 -5.30 -12.92
N ARG A 177 15.61 -6.49 -12.92
CA ARG A 177 14.91 -7.76 -13.15
C ARG A 177 13.84 -8.02 -12.10
N PHE A 178 14.17 -7.77 -10.82
CA PHE A 178 13.29 -8.05 -9.69
C PHE A 178 12.49 -6.82 -9.23
N GLY A 179 12.89 -5.63 -9.67
CA GLY A 179 12.21 -4.37 -9.44
C GLY A 179 12.56 -3.69 -8.11
N TYR A 180 13.68 -4.05 -7.47
CA TYR A 180 14.13 -3.38 -6.24
C TYR A 180 14.32 -1.88 -6.47
N TYR A 181 14.08 -1.07 -5.44
CA TYR A 181 14.29 0.37 -5.56
C TYR A 181 15.79 0.69 -5.53
N ASP A 182 16.53 0.10 -4.59
CA ASP A 182 17.99 0.21 -4.53
C ASP A 182 18.62 -1.04 -3.86
N ILE A 183 19.91 -1.24 -4.10
CA ILE A 183 20.74 -2.30 -3.52
C ILE A 183 22.02 -1.67 -2.98
N PHE A 184 22.30 -1.91 -1.71
CA PHE A 184 23.42 -1.33 -0.98
C PHE A 184 24.42 -2.40 -0.56
N LEU A 185 25.70 -2.07 -0.65
CA LEU A 185 26.77 -2.79 0.02
C LEU A 185 27.35 -1.88 1.10
N VAL A 186 27.37 -2.37 2.33
CA VAL A 186 27.76 -1.59 3.51
C VAL A 186 28.95 -2.23 4.20
N ASP A 187 29.99 -1.46 4.51
CA ASP A 187 31.12 -1.96 5.31
C ASP A 187 30.65 -2.25 6.75
N TYR A 188 30.88 -3.48 7.22
CA TYR A 188 30.43 -3.91 8.54
C TYR A 188 31.17 -3.21 9.70
N GLU A 189 32.37 -2.66 9.45
CA GLU A 189 33.19 -2.03 10.49
C GLU A 189 32.86 -0.55 10.67
N THR A 190 32.74 0.18 9.57
CA THR A 190 32.55 1.63 9.59
C THR A 190 31.08 2.02 9.44
N GLY A 191 30.26 1.14 8.87
CA GLY A 191 28.88 1.46 8.51
C GLY A 191 28.74 2.21 7.19
N ASP A 192 29.83 2.48 6.47
CA ASP A 192 29.79 3.24 5.22
C ASP A 192 29.07 2.45 4.12
N ILE A 193 28.12 3.11 3.45
CA ILE A 193 27.53 2.60 2.21
C ILE A 193 28.56 2.72 1.09
N VAL A 194 29.44 1.72 0.96
CA VAL A 194 30.51 1.70 -0.06
C VAL A 194 30.00 1.53 -1.49
N TYR A 195 28.72 1.16 -1.66
CA TYR A 195 28.06 1.09 -2.96
C TYR A 195 26.53 1.20 -2.82
N SER A 196 25.89 1.93 -3.74
CA SER A 196 24.46 1.80 -4.05
C SER A 196 24.23 1.86 -5.57
N VAL A 197 23.07 1.40 -6.05
CA VAL A 197 22.73 1.44 -7.48
C VAL A 197 22.24 2.82 -7.88
N PHE A 198 21.21 3.36 -7.20
CA PHE A 198 20.52 4.59 -7.60
C PHE A 198 21.24 5.87 -7.20
N LYS A 199 22.16 5.82 -6.22
CA LYS A 199 22.96 6.97 -5.75
C LYS A 199 22.09 8.15 -5.29
N GLU A 200 21.45 7.99 -4.14
CA GLU A 200 20.78 9.08 -3.44
C GLU A 200 21.68 9.66 -2.33
N LEU A 201 21.15 10.54 -1.49
CA LEU A 201 21.97 11.29 -0.52
C LEU A 201 22.62 10.42 0.56
N ASP A 202 22.15 9.20 0.76
CA ASP A 202 22.70 8.17 1.67
C ASP A 202 23.99 7.54 1.15
N TYR A 203 24.19 7.53 -0.17
CA TYR A 203 25.36 6.96 -0.81
C TYR A 203 26.63 7.47 -0.14
N THR A 204 27.55 6.55 0.16
CA THR A 204 28.85 6.79 0.82
C THR A 204 28.82 7.27 2.27
N THR A 205 27.64 7.46 2.86
CA THR A 205 27.52 7.86 4.27
C THR A 205 27.54 6.68 5.23
N SER A 206 27.96 6.94 6.47
CA SER A 206 27.95 5.96 7.56
C SER A 206 26.55 5.77 8.16
N LEU A 207 26.15 4.50 8.31
CA LEU A 207 24.93 4.08 9.02
C LEU A 207 25.10 3.98 10.54
N ILE A 208 26.29 4.26 11.07
CA ILE A 208 26.59 4.23 12.50
C ILE A 208 26.56 5.65 13.10
N ASP A 209 27.22 6.59 12.44
CA ASP A 209 27.46 7.95 12.94
C ASP A 209 27.33 9.04 11.87
N GLY A 210 26.87 8.69 10.66
CA GLY A 210 26.63 9.61 9.56
C GLY A 210 25.25 10.29 9.59
N PRO A 211 24.91 11.06 8.53
CA PRO A 211 23.71 11.90 8.47
C PRO A 211 22.37 11.15 8.57
N TYR A 212 22.37 9.83 8.32
CA TYR A 212 21.17 9.00 8.27
C TYR A 212 21.23 7.82 9.27
N ALA A 213 22.05 7.92 10.32
CA ALA A 213 22.19 6.89 11.35
C ALA A 213 20.88 6.58 12.12
N ASP A 214 19.91 7.50 12.11
CA ASP A 214 18.59 7.33 12.74
C ASP A 214 17.50 6.82 11.77
N SER A 215 17.87 6.45 10.54
CA SER A 215 16.93 6.02 9.50
C SER A 215 16.66 4.51 9.53
N ALA A 216 15.62 4.06 8.81
CA ALA A 216 15.29 2.64 8.72
C ALA A 216 16.42 1.78 8.12
N ILE A 217 17.19 2.27 7.13
CA ILE A 217 18.33 1.51 6.60
C ILE A 217 19.41 1.28 7.67
N ALA A 218 19.65 2.26 8.54
CA ALA A 218 20.60 2.14 9.65
C ALA A 218 20.10 1.12 10.70
N VAL A 219 18.79 1.14 11.01
CA VAL A 219 18.18 0.12 11.86
C VAL A 219 18.35 -1.28 11.25
N ALA A 220 18.11 -1.44 9.95
CA ALA A 220 18.28 -2.73 9.27
C ALA A 220 19.73 -3.23 9.36
N PHE A 221 20.70 -2.34 9.12
CA PHE A 221 22.13 -2.62 9.28
C PHE A 221 22.48 -3.06 10.71
N GLN A 222 22.13 -2.25 11.71
CA GLN A 222 22.46 -2.51 13.12
C GLN A 222 21.89 -3.83 13.63
N LYS A 223 20.73 -4.26 13.11
CA LYS A 223 20.07 -5.50 13.50
C LYS A 223 20.74 -6.76 12.99
N VAL A 224 21.51 -6.69 11.90
CA VAL A 224 22.13 -7.88 11.28
C VAL A 224 23.65 -7.84 11.27
N VAL A 225 24.27 -6.67 11.50
CA VAL A 225 25.73 -6.51 11.41
C VAL A 225 26.48 -7.44 12.37
N ASN A 226 25.87 -7.84 13.49
CA ASN A 226 26.48 -8.76 14.47
C ASN A 226 25.96 -10.21 14.37
N ASP A 227 25.03 -10.48 13.47
CA ASP A 227 24.35 -11.77 13.36
C ASP A 227 25.14 -12.78 12.52
N PRO A 228 24.83 -14.10 12.65
CA PRO A 228 25.42 -15.15 11.82
C PRO A 228 24.99 -15.04 10.34
N GLN A 229 25.72 -15.74 9.47
CA GLN A 229 25.37 -15.85 8.05
C GLN A 229 23.94 -16.38 7.87
N GLY A 230 23.19 -15.77 6.95
CA GLY A 230 21.81 -16.15 6.65
C GLY A 230 20.76 -15.52 7.56
N SER A 231 21.15 -14.79 8.62
CA SER A 231 20.21 -13.94 9.37
C SER A 231 19.67 -12.82 8.49
N VAL A 232 18.39 -12.52 8.65
CA VAL A 232 17.68 -11.48 7.89
C VAL A 232 16.88 -10.61 8.84
N TYR A 233 16.92 -9.30 8.61
CA TYR A 233 16.05 -8.35 9.27
C TYR A 233 15.35 -7.47 8.26
N LEU A 234 14.06 -7.24 8.47
CA LEU A 234 13.19 -6.42 7.64
C LEU A 234 12.66 -5.26 8.47
N THR A 235 12.86 -4.03 8.02
CA THR A 235 12.20 -2.85 8.60
C THR A 235 10.86 -2.60 7.92
N ASP A 236 9.92 -2.03 8.68
CA ASP A 236 8.68 -1.54 8.09
C ASP A 236 8.92 -0.23 7.31
N PHE A 237 7.90 0.23 6.58
CA PHE A 237 7.91 1.49 5.87
C PHE A 237 7.98 2.69 6.83
N SER A 238 8.92 3.60 6.56
CA SER A 238 9.00 4.92 7.19
C SER A 238 9.44 5.97 6.18
N SER A 239 9.23 7.25 6.50
CA SER A 239 9.79 8.36 5.72
C SER A 239 11.29 8.20 5.55
N TYR A 240 11.80 8.35 4.33
CA TYR A 240 13.22 8.22 4.03
C TYR A 240 13.74 9.45 3.28
N VAL A 241 14.48 10.29 4.01
CA VAL A 241 14.99 11.58 3.51
C VAL A 241 15.80 11.42 2.21
N PRO A 242 16.75 10.47 2.07
CA PRO A 242 17.50 10.31 0.82
C PRO A 242 16.59 10.14 -0.41
N SER A 243 15.47 9.43 -0.27
CA SER A 243 14.42 9.28 -1.29
C SER A 243 13.31 10.34 -1.18
N TYR A 244 13.64 11.58 -0.83
CA TYR A 244 12.70 12.72 -0.78
C TYR A 244 11.53 12.57 0.21
N ASP A 245 11.76 11.90 1.35
CA ASP A 245 10.72 11.55 2.34
C ASP A 245 9.64 10.61 1.77
N ASP A 246 9.93 9.89 0.68
CA ASP A 246 9.06 8.80 0.24
C ASP A 246 9.17 7.62 1.24
N PRO A 247 8.08 6.85 1.42
CA PRO A 247 8.13 5.68 2.29
C PRO A 247 9.10 4.62 1.77
N ALA A 248 10.05 4.21 2.60
CA ALA A 248 10.99 3.13 2.29
C ALA A 248 11.01 2.07 3.40
N ALA A 249 11.19 0.83 3.00
CA ALA A 249 11.43 -0.32 3.85
C ALA A 249 12.67 -1.05 3.35
N PHE A 250 13.41 -1.70 4.25
CA PHE A 250 14.71 -2.28 3.96
C PHE A 250 14.79 -3.70 4.49
N ILE A 251 15.40 -4.59 3.71
CA ILE A 251 15.74 -5.94 4.14
C ILE A 251 17.26 -6.10 4.09
N ALA A 252 17.85 -6.55 5.18
CA ALA A 252 19.30 -6.64 5.35
C ALA A 252 19.73 -8.05 5.74
N THR A 253 20.92 -8.44 5.30
CA THR A 253 21.58 -9.71 5.68
C THR A 253 23.10 -9.53 5.66
N PRO A 254 23.86 -10.18 6.55
CA PRO A 254 25.31 -10.03 6.57
C PRO A 254 25.98 -10.80 5.42
N ILE A 255 27.03 -10.20 4.85
CA ILE A 255 27.88 -10.82 3.83
C ILE A 255 29.09 -11.44 4.51
N TYR A 256 29.30 -12.72 4.27
CA TYR A 256 30.45 -13.48 4.74
C TYR A 256 31.30 -13.94 3.55
N ASP A 257 32.62 -13.89 3.68
CA ASP A 257 33.54 -14.70 2.88
C ASP A 257 34.09 -15.82 3.75
N ASP A 258 33.62 -17.04 3.49
CA ASP A 258 33.80 -18.19 4.34
C ASP A 258 33.38 -17.86 5.79
N ASN A 259 34.30 -17.82 6.75
CA ASN A 259 33.98 -17.50 8.15
C ASN A 259 34.14 -16.01 8.51
N ASN A 260 34.58 -15.18 7.56
CA ASN A 260 34.88 -13.78 7.83
C ASN A 260 33.72 -12.90 7.36
N LYS A 261 33.12 -12.17 8.28
CA LYS A 261 32.18 -11.10 7.94
C LYS A 261 32.91 -9.98 7.23
N ILE A 262 32.37 -9.53 6.10
CA ILE A 262 33.02 -8.50 5.28
C ILE A 262 32.12 -7.31 4.96
N GLY A 263 30.82 -7.42 5.21
CA GLY A 263 29.86 -6.35 4.95
C GLY A 263 28.44 -6.74 5.27
N VAL A 264 27.49 -5.88 4.91
CA VAL A 264 26.05 -6.13 4.96
C VAL A 264 25.46 -5.80 3.60
N LEU A 265 24.63 -6.70 3.08
CA LEU A 265 23.81 -6.47 1.90
C LEU A 265 22.47 -5.93 2.36
N ILE A 266 22.02 -4.83 1.77
CA ILE A 266 20.69 -4.27 2.05
C ILE A 266 19.95 -4.04 0.73
N PHE A 267 18.70 -4.47 0.65
CA PHE A 267 17.79 -4.10 -0.43
C PHE A 267 16.73 -3.13 0.08
N GLN A 268 16.44 -2.08 -0.69
CA GLN A 268 15.24 -1.29 -0.50
C GLN A 268 14.06 -1.96 -1.22
N MET A 269 12.96 -2.15 -0.48
CA MET A 269 11.85 -3.02 -0.88
C MET A 269 11.13 -2.54 -2.15
N PRO A 270 10.75 -3.45 -3.07
CA PRO A 270 9.96 -3.10 -4.27
C PRO A 270 8.49 -2.82 -3.90
N VAL A 271 8.18 -1.54 -3.65
CA VAL A 271 6.82 -1.13 -3.27
C VAL A 271 5.81 -1.41 -4.39
N ASP A 272 6.24 -1.26 -5.65
CA ASP A 272 5.39 -1.46 -6.82
C ASP A 272 4.85 -2.88 -6.96
N LYS A 273 5.59 -3.89 -6.51
CA LYS A 273 5.12 -5.29 -6.56
C LYS A 273 4.06 -5.57 -5.51
N VAL A 274 4.23 -5.06 -4.28
CA VAL A 274 3.19 -5.12 -3.24
C VAL A 274 1.93 -4.41 -3.74
N ASN A 275 2.09 -3.21 -4.30
CA ASN A 275 0.99 -2.47 -4.90
C ASN A 275 0.34 -3.25 -6.05
N LEU A 276 1.10 -3.91 -6.92
CA LEU A 276 0.55 -4.71 -8.02
C LEU A 276 -0.34 -5.84 -7.51
N ILE A 277 0.10 -6.54 -6.45
CA ILE A 277 -0.67 -7.61 -5.80
C ILE A 277 -1.98 -7.03 -5.23
N MET A 278 -1.87 -5.98 -4.39
CA MET A 278 -2.99 -5.39 -3.65
C MET A 278 -3.98 -4.61 -4.54
N THR A 279 -3.52 -4.04 -5.65
CA THR A 279 -4.37 -3.33 -6.61
C THR A 279 -4.96 -4.25 -7.68
N HIS A 280 -4.68 -5.55 -7.62
CA HIS A 280 -5.08 -6.51 -8.65
C HIS A 280 -4.60 -6.11 -10.05
N GLY A 281 -3.40 -5.54 -10.17
CA GLY A 281 -2.91 -4.98 -11.43
C GLY A 281 -3.79 -3.86 -11.98
N ARG A 282 -4.50 -3.14 -11.10
CA ARG A 282 -5.52 -2.12 -11.42
C ARG A 282 -6.76 -2.70 -12.12
N LEU A 283 -7.04 -3.99 -11.93
CA LEU A 283 -8.16 -4.71 -12.54
C LEU A 283 -9.18 -5.17 -11.48
N TRP A 284 -9.52 -4.31 -10.52
CA TRP A 284 -10.45 -4.61 -9.41
C TRP A 284 -11.77 -5.23 -9.90
N ARG A 285 -12.43 -4.59 -10.88
CA ARG A 285 -13.69 -5.09 -11.48
C ARG A 285 -13.57 -6.50 -12.05
N LYS A 286 -12.50 -6.77 -12.82
CA LYS A 286 -12.27 -8.10 -13.41
C LYS A 286 -11.91 -9.14 -12.36
N SER A 287 -11.40 -8.71 -11.22
CA SER A 287 -11.06 -9.56 -10.09
C SER A 287 -12.24 -9.78 -9.13
N GLY A 288 -13.43 -9.30 -9.49
CA GLY A 288 -14.65 -9.48 -8.70
C GLY A 288 -14.92 -8.38 -7.67
N LEU A 289 -14.05 -7.39 -7.50
CA LEU A 289 -14.23 -6.33 -6.49
C LEU A 289 -15.25 -5.25 -6.89
N GLY A 290 -15.95 -5.39 -8.02
CA GLY A 290 -16.99 -4.44 -8.41
C GLY A 290 -16.47 -3.01 -8.59
N GLU A 291 -17.35 -2.03 -8.39
CA GLU A 291 -17.08 -0.60 -8.62
C GLU A 291 -16.41 0.09 -7.42
N THR A 292 -16.56 -0.44 -6.21
CA THR A 292 -16.07 0.17 -4.97
C THR A 292 -15.18 -0.75 -4.14
N GLY A 293 -15.15 -2.05 -4.41
CA GLY A 293 -14.38 -2.97 -3.59
C GLY A 293 -12.88 -2.73 -3.69
N GLU A 294 -12.18 -2.80 -2.57
CA GLU A 294 -10.73 -2.68 -2.52
C GLU A 294 -10.10 -3.66 -1.53
N THR A 295 -8.80 -3.84 -1.66
CA THR A 295 -7.98 -4.54 -0.68
C THR A 295 -6.78 -3.68 -0.35
N TYR A 296 -6.43 -3.59 0.93
CA TYR A 296 -5.29 -2.80 1.36
C TYR A 296 -4.62 -3.40 2.60
N LEU A 297 -3.34 -3.05 2.76
CA LEU A 297 -2.51 -3.43 3.89
C LEU A 297 -2.38 -2.24 4.87
N VAL A 298 -2.29 -2.54 6.16
CA VAL A 298 -2.11 -1.55 7.24
C VAL A 298 -0.99 -2.02 8.17
N GLY A 299 -0.08 -1.12 8.53
CA GLY A 299 1.01 -1.39 9.47
C GLY A 299 0.61 -1.19 10.93
N SER A 300 1.51 -1.54 11.86
CA SER A 300 1.27 -1.38 13.30
C SER A 300 1.19 0.07 13.78
N ASP A 301 1.61 1.02 12.95
CA ASP A 301 1.43 2.46 13.13
C ASP A 301 0.07 2.97 12.65
N PHE A 302 -0.83 2.05 12.25
CA PHE A 302 -2.14 2.35 11.69
C PHE A 302 -2.09 3.17 10.38
N THR A 303 -1.00 3.10 9.62
CA THR A 303 -0.96 3.71 8.27
C THR A 303 -0.92 2.65 7.17
N MET A 304 -1.35 3.01 5.96
CA MET A 304 -1.39 2.06 4.84
C MET A 304 0.01 1.54 4.45
N ARG A 305 0.05 0.32 3.92
CA ARG A 305 1.25 -0.36 3.35
C ARG A 305 1.07 -0.72 1.88
N SER A 306 -0.06 -0.34 1.31
CA SER A 306 -0.37 -0.43 -0.12
C SER A 306 -1.14 0.80 -0.57
N ILE A 307 -1.11 1.07 -1.86
CA ILE A 307 -1.87 2.18 -2.46
C ILE A 307 -3.37 1.89 -2.46
N SER A 308 -4.19 2.87 -2.07
CA SER A 308 -5.65 2.81 -2.14
C SER A 308 -6.14 2.75 -3.59
N ARG A 309 -7.20 1.98 -3.84
CA ARG A 309 -7.91 1.99 -5.13
C ARG A 309 -8.42 3.38 -5.49
N PHE A 310 -8.96 4.08 -4.51
CA PHE A 310 -9.65 5.35 -4.72
C PHE A 310 -8.71 6.50 -5.03
N LEU A 311 -7.46 6.44 -4.53
CA LEU A 311 -6.41 7.37 -4.95
C LEU A 311 -6.13 7.23 -6.46
N ILE A 312 -6.17 6.01 -7.00
CA ILE A 312 -5.90 5.72 -8.41
C ILE A 312 -7.11 6.04 -9.30
N GLU A 313 -8.30 5.50 -8.99
CA GLU A 313 -9.46 5.60 -9.88
C GLU A 313 -10.21 6.94 -9.73
N THR A 314 -10.23 7.53 -8.54
CA THR A 314 -11.06 8.70 -8.22
C THR A 314 -10.38 9.68 -7.25
N PRO A 315 -9.20 10.24 -7.58
CA PRO A 315 -8.40 11.04 -6.64
C PRO A 315 -9.15 12.21 -5.99
N GLY A 316 -10.01 12.92 -6.72
CA GLY A 316 -10.80 14.02 -6.14
C GLY A 316 -11.88 13.57 -5.14
N LYS A 317 -12.49 12.40 -5.33
CA LYS A 317 -13.42 11.83 -4.34
C LYS A 317 -12.65 11.30 -3.13
N TYR A 318 -11.49 10.72 -3.37
CA TYR A 318 -10.59 10.26 -2.32
C TYR A 318 -10.18 11.41 -1.41
N GLU A 319 -9.66 12.51 -1.99
CA GLU A 319 -9.32 13.74 -1.26
C GLU A 319 -10.47 14.24 -0.38
N GLN A 320 -11.67 14.41 -0.96
CA GLN A 320 -12.82 14.88 -0.21
C GLN A 320 -13.24 13.91 0.90
N GLY A 321 -13.16 12.60 0.64
CA GLY A 321 -13.44 11.56 1.63
C GLY A 321 -12.51 11.63 2.83
N LEU A 322 -11.20 11.80 2.59
CA LEU A 322 -10.22 11.95 3.66
C LEU A 322 -10.42 13.21 4.49
N ILE A 323 -10.69 14.35 3.83
CA ILE A 323 -10.97 15.61 4.53
C ILE A 323 -12.22 15.47 5.41
N ASN A 324 -13.27 14.83 4.89
CA ASN A 324 -14.51 14.61 5.64
C ASN A 324 -14.31 13.65 6.83
N ALA A 325 -13.43 12.66 6.67
CA ALA A 325 -13.02 11.74 7.73
C ALA A 325 -12.08 12.38 8.77
N GLY A 326 -11.70 13.65 8.58
CA GLY A 326 -10.86 14.41 9.53
C GLY A 326 -9.37 14.17 9.39
N VAL A 327 -8.90 13.61 8.27
CA VAL A 327 -7.46 13.50 7.97
C VAL A 327 -6.87 14.90 7.80
N GLU A 328 -5.69 15.11 8.39
CA GLU A 328 -5.01 16.40 8.42
C GLU A 328 -4.65 16.86 6.99
N ARG A 329 -4.89 18.15 6.70
CA ARG A 329 -4.80 18.68 5.32
C ARG A 329 -3.40 18.55 4.73
N ASN A 330 -2.34 18.73 5.51
CA ASN A 330 -0.98 18.54 5.01
C ASN A 330 -0.74 17.08 4.62
N THR A 331 -1.19 16.15 5.45
CA THR A 331 -1.14 14.71 5.14
C THR A 331 -1.87 14.38 3.82
N VAL A 332 -3.09 14.89 3.62
CA VAL A 332 -3.83 14.70 2.35
C VAL A 332 -3.07 15.31 1.16
N ALA A 333 -2.53 16.52 1.32
CA ALA A 333 -1.74 17.17 0.27
C ALA A 333 -0.49 16.37 -0.10
N LYS A 334 0.20 15.77 0.88
CA LYS A 334 1.37 14.91 0.68
C LYS A 334 1.00 13.61 -0.03
N ILE A 335 -0.10 12.97 0.34
CA ILE A 335 -0.61 11.76 -0.35
C ILE A 335 -0.84 12.04 -1.84
N LEU A 336 -1.48 13.17 -2.17
CA LEU A 336 -1.76 13.55 -3.55
C LEU A 336 -0.50 13.96 -4.32
N ALA A 337 0.42 14.71 -3.69
CA ALA A 337 1.67 15.14 -4.32
C ALA A 337 2.63 13.97 -4.61
N LYS A 338 2.77 13.04 -3.64
CA LYS A 338 3.57 11.82 -3.80
C LYS A 338 2.87 10.73 -4.61
N ASN A 339 1.55 10.85 -4.79
CA ASN A 339 0.70 9.83 -5.42
C ASN A 339 0.82 8.46 -4.73
N THR A 340 0.85 8.45 -3.39
CA THR A 340 0.91 7.24 -2.57
C THR A 340 0.22 7.44 -1.23
N SER A 341 -0.52 6.42 -0.77
CA SER A 341 -1.11 6.39 0.57
C SER A 341 -0.21 5.69 1.61
N ILE A 342 0.87 5.04 1.16
CA ILE A 342 1.76 4.23 2.01
C ILE A 342 2.43 5.11 3.05
N GLY A 343 2.43 4.69 4.31
CA GLY A 343 3.04 5.43 5.42
C GLY A 343 2.36 6.76 5.77
N LEU A 344 1.30 7.15 5.05
CA LEU A 344 0.68 8.48 5.15
C LEU A 344 -0.81 8.41 5.49
N GLN A 345 -1.56 7.52 4.84
CA GLN A 345 -2.99 7.40 5.05
C GLN A 345 -3.27 6.70 6.39
N PRO A 346 -3.85 7.38 7.39
CA PRO A 346 -4.23 6.73 8.63
C PRO A 346 -5.46 5.82 8.41
N VAL A 347 -5.48 4.70 9.12
CA VAL A 347 -6.56 3.70 9.13
C VAL A 347 -6.73 3.20 10.56
N THR A 348 -7.60 3.86 11.32
CA THR A 348 -7.90 3.52 12.73
C THR A 348 -9.23 2.77 12.89
N THR A 349 -9.68 2.09 11.84
CA THR A 349 -10.96 1.37 11.84
C THR A 349 -10.95 0.20 12.83
N PRO A 350 -12.12 -0.22 13.34
CA PRO A 350 -12.20 -1.40 14.20
C PRO A 350 -11.66 -2.68 13.53
N GLY A 351 -11.88 -2.85 12.22
CA GLY A 351 -11.37 -3.99 11.46
C GLY A 351 -9.83 -4.03 11.42
N ALA A 352 -9.19 -2.89 11.14
CA ALA A 352 -7.72 -2.79 11.14
C ALA A 352 -7.14 -3.07 12.53
N THR A 353 -7.76 -2.52 13.58
CA THR A 353 -7.35 -2.74 14.97
C THR A 353 -7.38 -4.23 15.34
N LEU A 354 -8.50 -4.92 15.05
CA LEU A 354 -8.66 -6.34 15.36
C LEU A 354 -7.65 -7.21 14.60
N ALA A 355 -7.44 -6.93 13.31
CA ALA A 355 -6.45 -7.63 12.50
C ALA A 355 -5.02 -7.43 13.01
N LEU A 356 -4.64 -6.21 13.42
CA LEU A 356 -3.32 -5.94 13.99
C LEU A 356 -3.10 -6.63 15.34
N THR A 357 -4.17 -6.92 16.09
CA THR A 357 -4.11 -7.74 17.32
C THR A 357 -4.15 -9.25 17.06
N GLY A 358 -4.17 -9.68 15.79
CA GLY A 358 -4.12 -11.09 15.40
C GLY A 358 -5.49 -11.74 15.18
N GLU A 359 -6.58 -10.98 15.24
CA GLU A 359 -7.93 -11.50 14.98
C GLU A 359 -8.24 -11.50 13.48
N ARG A 360 -8.98 -12.51 13.03
CA ARG A 360 -9.55 -12.55 11.68
C ARG A 360 -11.06 -12.52 11.76
N GLY A 361 -11.72 -11.88 10.82
CA GLY A 361 -13.16 -11.81 10.85
C GLY A 361 -13.77 -11.00 9.74
N TYR A 362 -15.06 -10.76 9.92
CA TYR A 362 -15.90 -9.98 9.03
C TYR A 362 -16.84 -9.12 9.88
N LYS A 363 -17.01 -7.86 9.49
CA LYS A 363 -17.95 -6.91 10.12
C LYS A 363 -18.48 -5.91 9.09
N VAL A 364 -19.67 -5.39 9.34
CA VAL A 364 -20.15 -4.16 8.69
C VAL A 364 -19.73 -2.99 9.57
N LEU A 365 -18.95 -2.06 9.01
CA LEU A 365 -18.34 -0.95 9.73
C LEU A 365 -18.11 0.24 8.79
N GLU A 366 -17.66 1.38 9.31
CA GLU A 366 -17.19 2.50 8.49
C GLU A 366 -15.71 2.35 8.15
N ASP A 367 -15.36 2.56 6.89
CA ASP A 367 -13.97 2.54 6.42
C ASP A 367 -13.21 3.82 6.81
N TYR A 368 -11.95 3.95 6.36
CA TYR A 368 -11.12 5.14 6.62
C TYR A 368 -11.64 6.44 5.98
N ARG A 369 -12.67 6.38 5.13
CA ARG A 369 -13.36 7.53 4.50
C ARG A 369 -14.66 7.87 5.24
N GLY A 370 -15.05 7.11 6.27
CA GLY A 370 -16.34 7.22 6.94
C GLY A 370 -17.50 6.65 6.14
N VAL A 371 -17.24 5.74 5.19
CA VAL A 371 -18.27 5.11 4.35
C VAL A 371 -18.62 3.74 4.92
N PRO A 372 -19.92 3.39 5.09
CA PRO A 372 -20.33 2.05 5.50
C PRO A 372 -19.91 1.00 4.47
N VAL A 373 -19.16 0.00 4.93
CA VAL A 373 -18.61 -1.09 4.13
C VAL A 373 -18.87 -2.44 4.78
N LEU A 374 -18.94 -3.48 3.96
CA LEU A 374 -18.73 -4.85 4.37
C LEU A 374 -17.22 -5.08 4.38
N SER A 375 -16.65 -5.46 5.53
CA SER A 375 -15.20 -5.53 5.74
C SER A 375 -14.78 -6.90 6.25
N ALA A 376 -13.98 -7.60 5.45
CA ALA A 376 -13.21 -8.77 5.88
C ALA A 376 -11.79 -8.33 6.27
N PHE A 377 -11.25 -8.87 7.36
CA PHE A 377 -9.93 -8.48 7.87
C PHE A 377 -9.18 -9.68 8.48
N SER A 378 -7.86 -9.65 8.41
CA SER A 378 -6.97 -10.71 8.92
C SER A 378 -5.56 -10.16 9.18
N PRO A 379 -4.78 -10.73 10.13
CA PRO A 379 -3.35 -10.46 10.21
C PRO A 379 -2.62 -11.03 8.99
N VAL A 380 -1.51 -10.38 8.61
CA VAL A 380 -0.55 -10.89 7.61
C VAL A 380 0.74 -11.30 8.34
N PHE A 381 1.23 -12.50 8.07
CA PHE A 381 2.38 -13.08 8.74
C PHE A 381 3.66 -12.88 7.92
N ILE A 382 4.32 -11.75 8.15
CA ILE A 382 5.64 -11.45 7.58
C ILE A 382 6.64 -11.41 8.74
N SER A 383 7.77 -12.10 8.61
CA SER A 383 8.78 -12.13 9.66
C SER A 383 9.23 -10.71 10.04
N GLY A 384 9.13 -10.38 11.33
CA GLY A 384 9.51 -9.07 11.86
C GLY A 384 8.49 -7.94 11.67
N LEU A 385 7.42 -8.14 10.89
CA LEU A 385 6.39 -7.12 10.65
C LEU A 385 5.03 -7.53 11.20
N LYS A 386 4.28 -6.54 11.69
CA LYS A 386 2.90 -6.71 12.15
C LYS A 386 1.96 -5.94 11.24
N TRP A 387 1.46 -6.62 10.22
CA TRP A 387 0.55 -6.03 9.25
C TRP A 387 -0.84 -6.64 9.34
N ALA A 388 -1.83 -5.85 8.96
CA ALA A 388 -3.20 -6.26 8.72
C ALA A 388 -3.51 -6.16 7.23
N ILE A 389 -4.39 -7.03 6.75
CA ILE A 389 -5.01 -6.94 5.44
C ILE A 389 -6.51 -6.78 5.60
N LEU A 390 -7.09 -5.93 4.77
CA LEU A 390 -8.53 -5.72 4.69
C LEU A 390 -9.00 -5.90 3.25
N SER A 391 -10.20 -6.45 3.09
CA SER A 391 -10.95 -6.49 1.84
C SER A 391 -12.35 -5.95 2.11
N GLU A 392 -12.69 -4.86 1.42
CA GLU A 392 -13.87 -4.08 1.72
C GLU A 392 -14.66 -3.78 0.44
N ILE A 393 -15.96 -3.57 0.58
CA ILE A 393 -16.85 -3.08 -0.47
C ILE A 393 -17.92 -2.18 0.15
N ASP A 394 -18.29 -1.09 -0.53
CA ASP A 394 -19.34 -0.19 -0.04
C ASP A 394 -20.65 -0.96 0.16
N GLU A 395 -21.30 -0.78 1.31
CA GLU A 395 -22.58 -1.43 1.66
C GLU A 395 -23.65 -1.15 0.58
N ALA A 396 -23.65 0.07 0.05
CA ALA A 396 -24.55 0.49 -1.00
C ALA A 396 -24.37 -0.31 -2.32
N GLU A 397 -23.14 -0.73 -2.63
CA GLU A 397 -22.89 -1.58 -3.80
C GLU A 397 -23.27 -3.03 -3.52
N ALA A 398 -22.81 -3.60 -2.41
CA ALA A 398 -23.07 -4.99 -2.04
C ALA A 398 -24.58 -5.31 -2.06
N PHE A 399 -25.39 -4.41 -1.49
CA PHE A 399 -26.83 -4.58 -1.42
C PHE A 399 -27.61 -3.92 -2.56
N LYS A 400 -26.96 -3.43 -3.62
CA LYS A 400 -27.62 -2.78 -4.76
C LYS A 400 -28.74 -3.64 -5.36
N LYS A 401 -28.49 -4.95 -5.49
CA LYS A 401 -29.49 -5.93 -5.97
C LYS A 401 -30.63 -6.19 -4.97
N VAL A 402 -30.34 -6.15 -3.66
CA VAL A 402 -31.37 -6.26 -2.61
C VAL A 402 -32.31 -5.05 -2.65
N TYR A 403 -31.76 -3.84 -2.84
CA TYR A 403 -32.56 -2.63 -2.91
C TYR A 403 -33.48 -2.59 -4.13
N SER A 404 -33.01 -3.06 -5.30
CA SER A 404 -33.87 -3.17 -6.48
C SER A 404 -34.94 -4.26 -6.29
N PHE A 405 -34.58 -5.41 -5.69
CA PHE A 405 -35.51 -6.49 -5.37
C PHE A 405 -36.62 -6.05 -4.39
N ARG A 406 -36.26 -5.29 -3.34
CA ARG A 406 -37.23 -4.68 -2.41
C ARG A 406 -38.28 -3.84 -3.14
N SER A 407 -37.83 -2.99 -4.06
CA SER A 407 -38.73 -2.14 -4.84
C SER A 407 -39.67 -2.95 -5.74
N HIS A 408 -39.21 -4.10 -6.22
CA HIS A 408 -40.01 -5.02 -7.03
C HIS A 408 -41.04 -5.76 -6.17
N ILE A 409 -40.64 -6.30 -5.01
CA ILE A 409 -41.55 -6.93 -4.04
C ILE A 409 -42.66 -5.94 -3.67
N ILE A 410 -42.34 -4.71 -3.30
CA ILE A 410 -43.35 -3.71 -2.91
C ILE A 410 -44.34 -3.45 -4.05
N LYS A 411 -43.86 -3.28 -5.29
CA LYS A 411 -44.73 -3.06 -6.46
C LYS A 411 -45.66 -4.25 -6.71
N VAL A 412 -45.12 -5.47 -6.64
CA VAL A 412 -45.89 -6.70 -6.82
C VAL A 412 -46.91 -6.88 -5.68
N SER A 413 -46.51 -6.66 -4.42
CA SER A 413 -47.40 -6.69 -3.26
C SER A 413 -48.53 -5.67 -3.40
N LEU A 414 -48.24 -4.43 -3.79
CA LEU A 414 -49.26 -3.40 -4.02
C LEU A 414 -50.20 -3.80 -5.17
N PHE A 415 -49.67 -4.38 -6.25
CA PHE A 415 -50.48 -4.89 -7.35
C PHE A 415 -51.46 -5.98 -6.90
N PHE A 416 -50.98 -6.99 -6.16
CA PHE A 416 -51.85 -8.04 -5.62
C PHE A 416 -52.86 -7.52 -4.62
N VAL A 417 -52.48 -6.61 -3.71
CA VAL A 417 -53.43 -5.95 -2.78
C VAL A 417 -54.52 -5.22 -3.58
N GLY A 418 -54.17 -4.52 -4.65
CA GLY A 418 -55.12 -3.88 -5.56
C GLY A 418 -56.07 -4.88 -6.24
N CYS A 419 -55.54 -5.96 -6.80
CA CYS A 419 -56.34 -7.03 -7.41
C CYS A 419 -57.28 -7.69 -6.41
N PHE A 420 -56.81 -8.02 -5.20
CA PHE A 420 -57.65 -8.57 -4.14
C PHE A 420 -58.73 -7.60 -3.69
N SER A 421 -58.41 -6.31 -3.56
CA SER A 421 -59.39 -5.26 -3.27
C SER A 421 -60.51 -5.22 -4.31
N LEU A 422 -60.13 -5.29 -5.59
CA LEU A 422 -61.08 -5.30 -6.71
C LEU A 422 -61.95 -6.56 -6.70
N VAL A 423 -61.37 -7.74 -6.47
CA VAL A 423 -62.12 -9.00 -6.40
C VAL A 423 -63.10 -8.98 -5.23
N ILE A 424 -62.66 -8.55 -4.03
CA ILE A 424 -63.54 -8.42 -2.85
C ILE A 424 -64.66 -7.41 -3.14
N PHE A 425 -64.36 -6.29 -3.79
CA PHE A 425 -65.34 -5.30 -4.20
C PHE A 425 -66.38 -5.89 -5.17
N LEU A 426 -65.94 -6.61 -6.21
CA LEU A 426 -66.82 -7.24 -7.19
C LEU A 426 -67.72 -8.31 -6.56
N ILE A 427 -67.17 -9.16 -5.68
CA ILE A 427 -67.94 -10.17 -4.93
C ILE A 427 -68.96 -9.48 -4.02
N SER A 428 -68.54 -8.46 -3.27
CA SER A 428 -69.44 -7.71 -2.37
C SER A 428 -70.55 -7.00 -3.14
N TRP A 429 -70.23 -6.41 -4.30
CA TRP A 429 -71.20 -5.78 -5.19
C TRP A 429 -72.20 -6.79 -5.76
N PHE A 430 -71.73 -7.98 -6.18
CA PHE A 430 -72.59 -9.05 -6.69
C PHE A 430 -73.55 -9.58 -5.61
N ILE A 431 -73.04 -9.84 -4.40
CA ILE A 431 -73.86 -10.29 -3.26
C ILE A 431 -74.90 -9.23 -2.89
N ALA A 432 -74.51 -7.95 -2.81
CA ALA A 432 -75.43 -6.87 -2.50
C ALA A 432 -76.55 -6.77 -3.56
N LYS A 433 -76.21 -6.87 -4.84
CA LYS A 433 -77.19 -6.88 -5.94
C LYS A 433 -78.14 -8.08 -5.83
N TYR A 434 -77.63 -9.27 -5.51
CA TYR A 434 -78.43 -10.48 -5.35
C TYR A 434 -79.42 -10.37 -4.17
N ILE A 435 -78.98 -9.88 -3.02
CA ILE A 435 -79.84 -9.66 -1.84
C ILE A 435 -80.92 -8.62 -2.14
N VAL A 436 -80.56 -7.48 -2.74
CA VAL A 436 -81.53 -6.44 -3.11
C VAL A 436 -82.57 -6.97 -4.08
N PHE A 437 -82.16 -7.72 -5.10
CA PHE A 437 -83.10 -8.33 -6.06
C PHE A 437 -84.04 -9.33 -5.39
N SER A 438 -83.51 -10.21 -4.52
CA SER A 438 -84.33 -11.18 -3.77
C SER A 438 -85.32 -10.52 -2.80
N VAL A 439 -84.97 -9.39 -2.17
CA VAL A 439 -85.88 -8.64 -1.29
C VAL A 439 -86.96 -7.88 -2.08
N MET A 440 -86.62 -7.37 -3.28
CA MET A 440 -87.60 -6.73 -4.17
C MET A 440 -88.60 -7.74 -4.76
N ASP A 441 -88.16 -8.96 -5.06
CA ASP A 441 -89.04 -10.03 -5.57
C ASP A 441 -90.03 -10.50 -4.48
N ASN A 442 -89.59 -10.57 -3.22
CA ASN A 442 -90.46 -10.94 -2.09
C ASN A 442 -91.44 -9.84 -1.65
N THR A 443 -91.20 -8.56 -1.98
CA THR A 443 -92.14 -7.46 -1.66
C THR A 443 -93.23 -7.24 -2.72
N GLN A 444 -93.10 -7.82 -3.92
CA GLN A 444 -94.17 -7.82 -4.93
C GLN A 444 -95.15 -9.01 -4.83
N GLY A 445 -94.97 -9.87 -3.82
CA GLY A 445 -95.72 -11.13 -3.66
C GLY A 445 -96.74 -11.19 -2.51
N GLN A 446 -97.10 -10.09 -1.85
CA GLN A 446 -98.23 -10.08 -0.91
C GLN A 446 -99.39 -9.21 -1.44
N PRO A 447 -100.60 -9.78 -1.62
CA PRO A 447 -101.77 -9.07 -2.12
C PRO A 447 -102.34 -8.03 -1.15
#